data_AF-A0A9D7MER6-F1
#
_entry.id   AF-A0A9D7MER6-F1
#
_cell.length_a   1.000
_cell.length_b   1.000
_cell.length_c   1.000
_cell.angle_alpha   90.00
_cell.angle_beta   90.00
_cell.angle_gamma   90.00
#
_symmetry.space_group_name_H-M   'P 1'
#
loop_
_entity.id
_entity.type
_entity.pdbx_description
1 polymer ?
#
loop_
_entity_poly.entity_id
_entity_poly.type
_entity_poly.pdbx_seq_one_letter_code
_entity_poly.pdbx_strand_id
1 'polypeptide(L)'
;MRCKRWKRGMTWEETGLRWYATSPNIPTINAVRGYAMTGLLGELGPCSIGMGTASPFTAIGAPDFPRDTLLEIHCKRYGVLASRARFQPTSAKYANTVCEGYYLSTQRSWKPYHVALTLLWRLRSLRPESFPDTLAATKHGKMFAKACGSSELVAAIVNGKPLAELERIGRKGVEDFVERRKKHLLYD
;
A
#
# COMPACT_ATOMS: atom_id res chain seq x y z
N MET A 1 -26.65 -14.74 9.51
CA MET A 1 -26.43 -14.71 10.98
C MET A 1 -25.40 -13.64 11.32
N ARG A 2 -25.53 -12.92 12.45
CA ARG A 2 -24.54 -11.91 12.90
C ARG A 2 -23.44 -12.57 13.75
N CYS A 3 -22.22 -12.03 13.66
CA CYS A 3 -21.14 -12.43 14.58
C CYS A 3 -21.49 -12.00 16.01
N LYS A 4 -21.14 -12.83 17.00
CA LYS A 4 -21.26 -12.49 18.42
C LYS A 4 -19.92 -11.92 18.90
N ARG A 5 -19.97 -10.91 19.78
CA ARG A 5 -18.81 -10.27 20.44
C ARG A 5 -17.81 -9.53 19.53
N TRP A 6 -18.04 -9.49 18.21
CA TRP A 6 -17.23 -8.68 17.31
C TRP A 6 -17.53 -7.20 17.46
N LYS A 7 -16.48 -6.36 17.46
CA LYS A 7 -16.56 -4.89 17.46
C LYS A 7 -15.71 -4.33 16.33
N ARG A 8 -16.10 -3.22 15.72
CA ARG A 8 -15.42 -2.61 14.57
C ARG A 8 -13.96 -2.27 14.81
N GLY A 9 -13.63 -1.90 16.04
CA GLY A 9 -12.26 -1.56 16.44
C GLY A 9 -11.34 -2.77 16.67
N MET A 10 -11.85 -4.00 16.55
CA MET A 10 -11.03 -5.20 16.73
C MET A 10 -10.06 -5.38 15.56
N THR A 11 -8.80 -5.60 15.90
CA THR A 11 -7.82 -6.27 15.04
C THR A 11 -8.16 -7.76 14.92
N TRP A 12 -7.58 -8.46 13.94
CA TRP A 12 -7.80 -9.90 13.80
C TRP A 12 -7.34 -10.66 15.04
N GLU A 13 -6.20 -10.26 15.61
CA GLU A 13 -5.62 -10.85 16.81
C GLU A 13 -6.57 -10.75 18.02
N GLU A 14 -7.32 -9.66 18.15
CA GLU A 14 -8.31 -9.45 19.22
C GLU A 14 -9.56 -10.33 19.08
N THR A 15 -9.77 -10.97 17.93
CA THR A 15 -10.86 -11.95 17.76
C THR A 15 -10.54 -13.29 18.45
N GLY A 16 -9.26 -13.57 18.72
CA GLY A 16 -8.79 -14.87 19.22
C GLY A 16 -8.85 -16.02 18.18
N LEU A 17 -9.21 -15.72 16.94
CA LEU A 17 -9.29 -16.72 15.86
C LEU A 17 -7.92 -16.97 15.22
N ARG A 18 -7.71 -18.23 14.82
CA ARG A 18 -6.54 -18.59 14.01
C ARG A 18 -6.63 -17.94 12.64
N TRP A 19 -5.50 -17.43 12.16
CA TRP A 19 -5.38 -16.95 10.78
C TRP A 19 -5.23 -18.13 9.83
N TYR A 20 -6.02 -18.12 8.77
CA TYR A 20 -5.86 -19.01 7.61
C TYR A 20 -5.56 -18.15 6.40
N ALA A 21 -4.55 -18.55 5.62
CA ALA A 21 -4.14 -17.80 4.44
C ALA A 21 -5.32 -17.60 3.49
N THR A 22 -5.62 -16.34 3.15
CA THR A 22 -6.75 -16.01 2.26
C THR A 22 -6.36 -16.12 0.78
N SER A 23 -5.07 -16.15 0.48
CA SER A 23 -4.49 -16.49 -0.82
C SER A 23 -3.02 -16.90 -0.64
N PRO A 24 -2.36 -17.49 -1.66
CA PRO A 24 -0.93 -17.79 -1.60
C PRO A 24 -0.06 -16.57 -1.26
N ASN A 25 -0.49 -15.38 -1.65
CA ASN A 25 0.24 -14.13 -1.43
C ASN A 25 -0.12 -13.43 -0.11
N ILE A 26 -1.17 -13.89 0.58
CA ILE A 26 -1.60 -13.36 1.89
C ILE A 26 -1.49 -14.48 2.95
N PRO A 27 -0.26 -14.93 3.28
CA PRO A 27 -0.07 -16.02 4.24
C PRO A 27 -0.27 -15.57 5.69
N THR A 28 -0.18 -14.27 5.99
CA THR A 28 -0.22 -13.73 7.35
C THR A 28 -1.09 -12.49 7.47
N ILE A 29 -1.50 -12.17 8.70
CA ILE A 29 -2.21 -10.91 9.02
C ILE A 29 -1.37 -9.68 8.63
N ASN A 30 -0.04 -9.75 8.79
CA ASN A 30 0.85 -8.67 8.37
C ASN A 30 0.84 -8.49 6.85
N ALA A 31 0.67 -9.56 6.06
CA ALA A 31 0.48 -9.44 4.61
C ALA A 31 -0.83 -8.72 4.27
N VAL A 32 -1.92 -8.89 5.04
CA VAL A 32 -3.16 -8.10 4.86
C VAL A 32 -2.91 -6.61 5.08
N ARG A 33 -2.22 -6.27 6.16
CA ARG A 33 -1.84 -4.88 6.47
C ARG A 33 -0.95 -4.30 5.38
N GLY A 34 0.09 -5.05 4.98
CA GLY A 34 0.97 -4.71 3.88
C GLY A 34 0.22 -4.45 2.58
N TYR A 35 -0.69 -5.35 2.21
CA TYR A 35 -1.44 -5.29 0.95
C TYR A 35 -2.23 -3.99 0.82
N ALA A 36 -2.83 -3.52 1.91
CA ALA A 36 -3.55 -2.25 1.93
C ALA A 36 -2.64 -1.00 1.77
N MET A 37 -1.31 -1.14 1.89
CA MET A 37 -0.32 -0.08 1.61
C MET A 37 0.33 -0.23 0.25
N THR A 38 0.78 -1.43 -0.08
CA THR A 38 1.71 -1.69 -1.18
C THR A 38 1.05 -2.41 -2.35
N GLY A 39 -0.17 -2.93 -2.18
CA GLY A 39 -0.89 -3.66 -3.24
C GLY A 39 -1.06 -2.83 -4.51
N LEU A 40 -1.38 -1.54 -4.37
CA LEU A 40 -1.51 -0.61 -5.50
C LEU A 40 -0.22 -0.44 -6.30
N LEU A 41 0.94 -0.53 -5.64
CA LEU A 41 2.24 -0.44 -6.31
C LEU A 41 2.47 -1.65 -7.21
N GLY A 42 1.89 -2.81 -6.87
CA GLY A 42 2.01 -4.04 -7.66
C GLY A 42 1.50 -3.91 -9.10
N GLU A 43 0.51 -3.04 -9.35
CA GLU A 43 -0.04 -2.81 -10.69
C GLU A 43 0.94 -2.10 -11.63
N LEU A 44 1.80 -1.25 -11.07
CA LEU A 44 2.82 -0.48 -11.79
C LEU A 44 4.21 -1.12 -11.72
N GLY A 45 4.48 -1.87 -10.65
CA GLY A 45 5.76 -2.48 -10.37
C GLY A 45 6.94 -1.50 -10.28
N PRO A 46 6.87 -0.35 -9.58
CA PRO A 46 8.00 0.58 -9.48
C PRO A 46 9.16 0.02 -8.65
N CYS A 47 8.86 -0.93 -7.75
CA CYS A 47 9.81 -1.61 -6.90
C CYS A 47 9.27 -3.02 -6.56
N SER A 48 10.10 -3.88 -5.96
CA SER A 48 9.60 -5.05 -5.24
C SER A 48 8.72 -4.57 -4.08
N ILE A 49 7.64 -5.30 -3.82
CA ILE A 49 6.75 -5.10 -2.68
C ILE A 49 6.88 -6.24 -1.66
N GLY A 50 8.03 -6.92 -1.63
CA GLY A 50 8.29 -8.06 -0.75
C GLY A 50 7.73 -9.40 -1.24
N MET A 51 7.09 -9.43 -2.41
CA MET A 51 6.71 -10.67 -3.09
C MET A 51 7.94 -11.54 -3.35
N GLY A 52 7.82 -12.86 -3.14
CA GLY A 52 8.96 -13.78 -3.23
C GLY A 52 9.90 -13.73 -2.02
N THR A 53 9.49 -13.11 -0.90
CA THR A 53 10.23 -13.12 0.37
C THR A 53 9.35 -13.66 1.50
N ALA A 54 9.90 -13.77 2.72
CA ALA A 54 9.12 -14.06 3.93
C ALA A 54 8.18 -12.91 4.36
N SER A 55 8.28 -11.74 3.72
CA SER A 55 7.57 -10.51 4.10
C SER A 55 6.76 -9.92 2.94
N PRO A 56 5.80 -10.67 2.34
CA PRO A 56 4.99 -10.15 1.24
C PRO A 56 4.21 -8.92 1.68
N PHE A 57 4.17 -7.92 0.79
CA PHE A 57 3.52 -6.62 0.95
C PHE A 57 4.04 -5.72 2.09
N THR A 58 4.96 -6.21 2.91
CA THR A 58 5.54 -5.49 4.06
C THR A 58 7.00 -5.10 3.84
N ALA A 59 7.45 -5.15 2.59
CA ALA A 59 8.73 -4.61 2.16
C ALA A 59 8.54 -3.77 0.89
N ILE A 60 9.40 -2.79 0.69
CA ILE A 60 9.58 -2.12 -0.59
C ILE A 60 11.07 -2.03 -0.91
N GLY A 61 11.45 -2.21 -2.18
CA GLY A 61 12.87 -2.11 -2.53
C GLY A 61 13.19 -2.45 -3.98
N ALA A 62 14.40 -2.13 -4.40
CA ALA A 62 14.94 -2.43 -5.71
C ALA A 62 16.48 -2.54 -5.60
N PRO A 63 17.16 -3.05 -6.63
CA PRO A 63 18.60 -2.81 -6.77
C PRO A 63 18.88 -1.31 -6.68
N ASP A 64 19.90 -0.94 -5.90
CA ASP A 64 20.34 0.44 -5.70
C ASP A 64 19.25 1.40 -5.18
N PHE A 65 18.31 0.92 -4.37
CA PHE A 65 17.23 1.76 -3.84
C PHE A 65 17.77 2.74 -2.78
N PRO A 66 17.76 4.05 -3.05
CA PRO A 66 18.38 5.03 -2.18
C PRO A 66 17.65 5.17 -0.84
N ARG A 67 18.35 5.70 0.16
CA ARG A 67 17.67 6.17 1.37
C ARG A 67 16.85 7.42 1.04
N ASP A 68 15.67 7.52 1.64
CA ASP A 68 14.69 8.59 1.41
C ASP A 68 14.05 8.97 2.74
N THR A 69 14.59 10.02 3.36
CA THR A 69 14.14 10.49 4.67
C THR A 69 12.70 11.01 4.64
N LEU A 70 12.23 11.53 3.50
CA LEU A 70 10.85 12.00 3.36
C LEU A 70 9.86 10.83 3.39
N LEU A 71 10.20 9.71 2.77
CA LEU A 71 9.45 8.45 2.88
C LEU A 71 9.36 8.02 4.35
N GLU A 72 10.51 7.95 5.04
CA GLU A 72 10.57 7.57 6.46
C GLU A 72 9.67 8.47 7.33
N ILE A 73 9.77 9.79 7.18
CA ILE A 73 9.00 10.78 7.94
C ILE A 73 7.49 10.66 7.67
N HIS A 74 7.08 10.61 6.40
CA HIS A 74 5.66 10.60 6.04
C HIS A 74 5.00 9.25 6.34
N CYS A 75 5.70 8.13 6.14
CA CYS A 75 5.22 6.83 6.61
C CYS A 75 4.99 6.86 8.13
N LYS A 76 5.94 7.42 8.90
CA LYS A 76 5.82 7.53 10.35
C LYS A 76 4.63 8.40 10.76
N ARG A 77 4.41 9.52 10.08
CA ARG A 77 3.22 10.39 10.26
C ARG A 77 1.89 9.61 10.11
N TYR A 78 1.89 8.57 9.28
CA TYR A 78 0.72 7.71 9.03
C TYR A 78 0.75 6.37 9.79
N GLY A 79 1.59 6.27 10.83
CA GLY A 79 1.63 5.12 11.72
C GLY A 79 2.40 3.93 11.17
N VAL A 80 3.35 4.15 10.25
CA VAL A 80 4.20 3.10 9.66
C VAL A 80 5.67 3.43 9.87
N LEU A 81 6.41 2.54 10.50
CA LEU A 81 7.86 2.64 10.57
C LEU A 81 8.45 1.99 9.31
N ALA A 82 9.14 2.79 8.50
CA ALA A 82 9.94 2.31 7.39
C ALA A 82 11.38 2.14 7.84
N SER A 83 11.79 0.89 8.12
CA SER A 83 13.14 0.56 8.57
C SER A 83 14.00 0.14 7.40
N ARG A 84 15.19 0.72 7.24
CA ARG A 84 16.11 0.33 6.16
C ARG A 84 16.39 -1.17 6.20
N ALA A 85 16.38 -1.79 5.03
CA ALA A 85 16.52 -3.23 4.87
C ALA A 85 17.27 -3.59 3.59
N ARG A 86 17.86 -4.78 3.59
CA ARG A 86 18.28 -5.52 2.40
C ARG A 86 17.57 -6.85 2.37
N PHE A 87 17.08 -7.25 1.21
CA PHE A 87 16.40 -8.52 1.03
C PHE A 87 16.57 -9.00 -0.41
N GLN A 88 16.48 -10.30 -0.64
CA GLN A 88 16.59 -10.91 -1.96
C GLN A 88 15.33 -11.76 -2.20
N PRO A 89 14.44 -11.34 -3.11
CA PRO A 89 13.29 -12.15 -3.52
C PRO A 89 13.77 -13.45 -4.19
N THR A 90 13.15 -14.58 -3.87
CA THR A 90 13.39 -15.87 -4.55
C THR A 90 12.54 -16.01 -5.82
N SER A 91 11.51 -15.18 -5.97
CA SER A 91 10.61 -15.10 -7.12
C SER A 91 10.05 -13.69 -7.29
N ALA A 92 9.18 -13.48 -8.28
CA ALA A 92 8.58 -12.18 -8.62
C ALA A 92 9.63 -11.11 -9.04
N LYS A 93 9.33 -9.83 -8.82
CA LYS A 93 10.18 -8.73 -9.29
C LYS A 93 11.53 -8.74 -8.57
N TYR A 94 12.61 -8.66 -9.35
CA TYR A 94 14.00 -8.75 -8.88
C TYR A 94 14.36 -10.11 -8.25
N ALA A 95 13.76 -11.20 -8.75
CA ALA A 95 14.11 -12.55 -8.33
C ALA A 95 15.63 -12.79 -8.42
N ASN A 96 16.19 -13.35 -7.34
CA ASN A 96 17.60 -13.63 -7.14
C ASN A 96 18.51 -12.40 -7.20
N THR A 97 17.98 -11.18 -7.08
CA THR A 97 18.76 -9.95 -7.00
C THR A 97 18.59 -9.28 -5.63
N VAL A 98 19.70 -8.86 -5.02
CA VAL A 98 19.66 -8.13 -3.75
C VAL A 98 18.99 -6.78 -3.98
N CYS A 99 17.95 -6.51 -3.21
CA CYS A 99 17.24 -5.25 -3.15
C CYS A 99 17.62 -4.51 -1.86
N GLU A 100 17.92 -3.23 -1.99
CA GLU A 100 17.91 -2.32 -0.86
C GLU A 100 16.52 -1.68 -0.75
N GLY A 101 16.16 -1.19 0.43
CA GLY A 101 14.87 -0.53 0.61
C GLY A 101 14.44 -0.50 2.07
N TYR A 102 13.18 -0.86 2.33
CA TYR A 102 12.56 -0.77 3.65
C TYR A 102 11.67 -1.97 3.97
N TYR A 103 11.70 -2.41 5.22
CA TYR A 103 10.58 -3.13 5.82
C TYR A 103 9.59 -2.13 6.43
N LEU A 104 8.29 -2.40 6.26
CA LEU A 104 7.19 -1.55 6.69
C LEU A 104 6.48 -2.21 7.86
N SER A 105 6.59 -1.62 9.05
CA SER A 105 5.92 -2.08 10.26
C SER A 105 4.80 -1.13 10.66
N THR A 106 3.58 -1.66 10.83
CA THR A 106 2.39 -0.87 11.13
C THR A 106 2.15 -0.76 12.63
N GLN A 107 1.82 0.44 13.11
CA GLN A 107 1.25 0.65 14.44
C GLN A 107 -0.25 0.33 14.45
N ARG A 108 -0.88 0.31 15.62
CA ARG A 108 -2.33 0.01 15.76
C ARG A 108 -3.22 0.99 14.98
N SER A 109 -2.93 2.28 15.06
CA SER A 109 -3.75 3.36 14.45
C SER A 109 -3.09 3.94 13.19
N TRP A 110 -2.79 3.08 12.22
CA TRP A 110 -2.13 3.46 10.97
C TRP A 110 -3.15 3.82 9.87
N LYS A 111 -2.72 4.61 8.87
CA LYS A 111 -3.58 5.08 7.77
C LYS A 111 -3.14 4.49 6.42
N PRO A 112 -3.66 3.31 6.01
CA PRO A 112 -3.14 2.58 4.86
C PRO A 112 -3.04 3.36 3.58
N TYR A 113 -4.13 4.02 3.24
CA TYR A 113 -4.21 4.69 1.97
C TYR A 113 -3.29 5.91 1.91
N HIS A 114 -3.10 6.61 3.03
CA HIS A 114 -2.15 7.72 3.10
C HIS A 114 -0.70 7.23 2.96
N VAL A 115 -0.39 6.03 3.47
CA VAL A 115 0.90 5.38 3.25
C VAL A 115 1.05 5.01 1.78
N ALA A 116 0.05 4.39 1.15
CA ALA A 116 0.07 4.07 -0.28
C ALA A 116 0.35 5.31 -1.14
N LEU A 117 -0.35 6.42 -0.87
CA LEU A 117 -0.14 7.71 -1.55
C LEU A 117 1.26 8.28 -1.29
N THR A 118 1.77 8.17 -0.06
CA THR A 118 3.16 8.57 0.27
C THR A 118 4.16 7.77 -0.54
N LEU A 119 3.98 6.44 -0.62
CA LEU A 119 4.87 5.56 -1.38
C LEU A 119 4.83 5.89 -2.87
N LEU A 120 3.65 6.06 -3.46
CA LEU A 120 3.49 6.44 -4.87
C LEU A 120 4.13 7.81 -5.16
N TRP A 121 3.93 8.79 -4.28
CA TRP A 121 4.52 10.12 -4.40
C TRP A 121 6.06 10.06 -4.37
N ARG A 122 6.65 9.32 -3.43
CA ARG A 122 8.12 9.16 -3.38
C ARG A 122 8.66 8.35 -4.55
N LEU A 123 8.02 7.23 -4.88
CA LEU A 123 8.44 6.37 -5.99
C LEU A 123 8.35 7.09 -7.34
N ARG A 124 7.41 8.02 -7.52
CA ARG A 124 7.37 8.87 -8.72
C ARG A 124 8.66 9.69 -8.91
N SER A 125 9.27 10.16 -7.82
CA SER A 125 10.54 10.89 -7.83
C SER A 125 11.75 9.97 -7.90
N LEU A 126 11.73 8.85 -7.17
CA LEU A 126 12.87 7.91 -7.09
C LEU A 126 13.00 7.01 -8.31
N ARG A 127 11.87 6.69 -8.96
CA ARG A 127 11.73 5.71 -10.05
C ARG A 127 10.84 6.27 -11.16
N PRO A 128 11.17 7.45 -11.73
CA PRO A 128 10.31 8.14 -12.69
C PRO A 128 10.00 7.31 -13.95
N GLU A 129 10.88 6.38 -14.32
CA GLU A 129 10.69 5.47 -15.45
C GLU A 129 9.48 4.53 -15.28
N SER A 130 9.04 4.31 -14.04
CA SER A 130 7.87 3.50 -13.72
C SER A 130 6.55 4.29 -13.86
N PHE A 131 6.64 5.60 -14.14
CA PHE A 131 5.49 6.51 -14.26
C PHE A 131 5.60 7.37 -15.53
N PRO A 132 5.64 6.76 -16.73
CA PRO A 132 5.72 7.50 -17.98
C PRO A 132 4.43 8.31 -18.22
N ASP A 133 4.51 9.40 -18.99
CA ASP A 133 3.34 10.22 -19.33
C ASP A 133 2.27 9.43 -20.11
N THR A 134 2.70 8.37 -20.81
CA THR A 134 1.82 7.44 -21.53
C THR A 134 1.16 6.38 -20.64
N LEU A 135 1.43 6.38 -19.32
CA LEU A 135 1.01 5.32 -18.40
C LEU A 135 -0.49 5.02 -18.53
N ALA A 136 -1.34 6.05 -18.58
CA ALA A 136 -2.80 5.89 -18.67
C ALA A 136 -3.28 5.10 -19.91
N ALA A 137 -2.51 5.10 -21.01
CA ALA A 137 -2.84 4.35 -22.21
C ALA A 137 -2.44 2.87 -22.12
N THR A 138 -1.49 2.52 -21.24
CA THR A 138 -0.97 1.16 -21.08
C THR A 138 -1.96 0.23 -20.36
N LYS A 139 -1.80 -1.09 -20.54
CA LYS A 139 -2.57 -2.10 -19.79
C LYS A 139 -2.39 -1.93 -18.27
N HIS A 140 -1.15 -1.69 -17.84
CA HIS A 140 -0.81 -1.48 -16.42
C HIS A 140 -1.44 -0.22 -15.85
N GLY A 141 -1.39 0.91 -16.56
CA GLY A 141 -2.05 2.14 -16.11
C GLY A 141 -3.57 2.05 -16.08
N LYS A 142 -4.20 1.33 -17.02
CA LYS A 142 -5.64 1.04 -16.97
C LYS A 142 -6.01 0.20 -15.75
N MET A 143 -5.21 -0.83 -15.42
CA MET A 143 -5.44 -1.65 -14.23
C MET A 143 -5.20 -0.86 -12.95
N PHE A 144 -4.14 -0.04 -12.91
CA PHE A 144 -3.86 0.87 -11.80
C PHE A 144 -5.00 1.87 -11.57
N ALA A 145 -5.53 2.49 -12.63
CA ALA A 145 -6.69 3.38 -12.55
C ALA A 145 -7.94 2.65 -12.02
N LYS A 146 -8.15 1.40 -12.45
CA LYS A 146 -9.25 0.55 -11.94
C LYS A 146 -9.06 0.24 -10.45
N ALA A 147 -7.84 -0.09 -10.03
CA ALA A 147 -7.51 -0.41 -8.64
C ALA A 147 -7.63 0.82 -7.72
N CYS A 148 -7.22 2.01 -8.20
CA CYS A 148 -7.41 3.28 -7.48
C CYS A 148 -8.87 3.76 -7.50
N GLY A 149 -9.66 3.36 -8.49
CA GLY A 149 -11.02 3.85 -8.70
C GLY A 149 -11.10 5.34 -9.09
N SER A 150 -10.00 5.95 -9.52
CA SER A 150 -9.92 7.38 -9.84
C SER A 150 -8.88 7.67 -10.92
N SER A 151 -9.33 8.09 -12.10
CA SER A 151 -8.45 8.57 -13.18
C SER A 151 -7.76 9.90 -12.81
N GLU A 152 -8.42 10.76 -12.05
CA GLU A 152 -7.87 12.01 -11.52
C GLU A 152 -6.63 11.73 -10.64
N LEU A 153 -6.72 10.74 -9.75
CA LEU A 153 -5.59 10.39 -8.88
C LEU A 153 -4.39 9.87 -9.70
N VAL A 154 -4.64 9.01 -10.69
CA VAL A 154 -3.59 8.52 -11.57
C VAL A 154 -2.91 9.66 -12.31
N ALA A 155 -3.68 10.58 -12.90
CA ALA A 155 -3.14 11.75 -13.57
C ALA A 155 -2.31 12.63 -12.62
N ALA A 156 -2.78 12.83 -11.38
CA ALA A 156 -2.05 13.61 -10.39
C ALA A 156 -0.70 12.96 -10.00
N ILE A 157 -0.65 11.62 -9.86
CA ILE A 157 0.59 10.88 -9.59
C ILE A 157 1.56 11.01 -10.78
N VAL A 158 1.09 10.77 -12.00
CA VAL A 158 1.94 10.84 -13.21
C VAL A 158 2.51 12.25 -13.38
N ASN A 159 1.69 13.28 -13.18
CA ASN A 159 2.09 14.69 -13.27
C ASN A 159 2.89 15.20 -12.07
N GLY A 160 3.28 14.33 -11.13
CA GLY A 160 4.14 14.69 -10.01
C GLY A 160 3.51 15.72 -9.05
N LYS A 161 2.18 15.69 -8.90
CA LYS A 161 1.48 16.61 -7.99
C LYS A 161 1.93 16.42 -6.53
N PRO A 162 1.89 17.48 -5.71
CA PRO A 162 2.27 17.39 -4.30
C PRO A 162 1.43 16.36 -3.54
N LEU A 163 2.01 15.72 -2.52
CA LEU A 163 1.34 14.71 -1.69
C LEU A 163 -0.01 15.21 -1.13
N ALA A 164 -0.08 16.48 -0.69
CA ALA A 164 -1.30 17.07 -0.17
C ALA A 164 -2.46 17.07 -1.20
N GLU A 165 -2.14 17.23 -2.49
CA GLU A 165 -3.13 17.16 -3.56
C GLU A 165 -3.60 15.71 -3.78
N LEU A 166 -2.69 14.74 -3.76
CA LEU A 166 -3.04 13.32 -3.83
C LEU A 166 -3.96 12.91 -2.68
N GLU A 167 -3.66 13.35 -1.46
CA GLU A 167 -4.48 13.11 -0.28
C GLU A 167 -5.86 13.75 -0.40
N ARG A 168 -5.94 14.99 -0.92
CA ARG A 168 -7.21 15.67 -1.16
C ARG A 168 -8.08 14.89 -2.15
N ILE A 169 -7.49 14.43 -3.27
CA ILE A 169 -8.20 13.62 -4.27
C ILE A 169 -8.64 12.29 -3.65
N GLY A 170 -7.73 11.62 -2.94
CA GLY A 170 -7.97 10.32 -2.32
C GLY A 170 -9.03 10.32 -1.20
N ARG A 171 -9.37 11.49 -0.65
CA ARG A 171 -10.44 11.63 0.36
C ARG A 171 -11.81 11.94 -0.23
N LYS A 172 -11.94 12.20 -1.53
CA LYS A 172 -13.23 12.50 -2.14
C LYS A 172 -14.22 11.35 -1.89
N GLY A 173 -15.42 11.71 -1.41
CA GLY A 173 -16.50 10.75 -1.12
C GLY A 173 -16.35 9.95 0.18
N VAL A 174 -15.29 10.15 0.98
CA VAL A 174 -15.13 9.45 2.27
C VAL A 174 -16.25 9.83 3.25
N GLU A 175 -16.56 11.13 3.38
CA GLU A 175 -17.62 11.61 4.28
C GLU A 175 -18.99 11.09 3.85
N ASP A 176 -19.32 11.18 2.56
CA ASP A 176 -20.55 10.62 1.99
C ASP A 176 -20.64 9.10 2.21
N PHE A 177 -19.53 8.38 2.09
CA PHE A 177 -19.49 6.95 2.36
C PHE A 177 -19.69 6.63 3.85
N VAL A 178 -19.06 7.41 4.73
CA VAL A 178 -19.22 7.28 6.19
C VAL A 178 -20.66 7.53 6.61
N GLU A 179 -21.36 8.47 5.98
CA GLU A 179 -22.78 8.70 6.22
C GLU A 179 -23.64 7.56 5.66
N ARG A 180 -23.48 7.22 4.37
CA ARG A 180 -24.27 6.18 3.71
C ARG A 180 -24.14 4.80 4.38
N ARG A 181 -22.98 4.47 4.93
CA ARG A 181 -22.77 3.16 5.58
C ARG A 181 -23.52 3.03 6.91
N LYS A 182 -23.93 4.12 7.58
CA LYS A 182 -24.57 4.08 8.91
C LYS A 182 -25.78 3.16 8.95
N LYS A 183 -26.67 3.24 7.94
CA LYS A 183 -27.87 2.39 7.81
C LYS A 183 -27.57 0.90 7.58
N HIS A 184 -26.32 0.54 7.32
CA HIS A 184 -25.89 -0.83 7.03
C HIS A 184 -24.97 -1.41 8.12
N LEU A 185 -24.66 -0.65 9.18
CA LEU A 185 -23.75 -1.13 10.23
C LEU A 185 -24.45 -2.18 11.09
N LEU A 186 -23.85 -3.37 11.15
CA LEU A 186 -24.30 -4.46 12.02
C LEU A 186 -23.54 -4.51 13.35
N TYR A 187 -22.58 -3.64 13.59
CA TYR A 187 -21.74 -3.65 14.78
C TYR A 187 -21.24 -2.25 15.04
N ASP A 188 -20.98 -1.92 16.30
CA ASP A 188 -20.37 -0.64 16.69
C ASP A 188 -18.92 -0.58 16.20
#